data_AF-A0A928NX86-F1
#
_entry.id   AF-A0A928NX86-F1
#
_cell.length_a   1.000
_cell.length_b   1.000
_cell.length_c   1.000
_cell.angle_alpha   90.00
_cell.angle_beta   90.00
_cell.angle_gamma   90.00
#
_symmetry.space_group_name_H-M   'P 1'
#
loop_
_entity.id
_entity.type
_entity.pdbx_description
1 polymer ?
#
loop_
_entity_poly.entity_id
_entity_poly.type
_entity_poly.pdbx_seq_one_letter_code
_entity_poly.pdbx_strand_id
1 'polypeptide(L)'
;MAYSKETEKQLTELFWKIEGRKEHEYAAATYKDVPALKEIVRLVEEQLAGDSDESTYVDSIAVLGYVADRYDSLGRYAVSAKFYNQILTLALTLKQQYGTDTDCIDGYLYAALQARNFYIDDDCDDLAGIATELMNADDAWRIINERKERRRSLKHDPIEMTEEYLAVIDEIEEKVEKSRTTYGHGSCFEVWSLTKSYLLEHDIEWHTPAELNPRVLFD
;
A
#
# COMPACT_ATOMS: atom_id res chain seq x y z
N MET A 1 10.69 21.27 9.84
CA MET A 1 11.23 22.02 8.69
C MET A 1 10.83 21.29 7.42
N ALA A 2 10.70 21.97 6.28
CA ALA A 2 10.69 21.28 4.98
C ALA A 2 11.92 20.37 4.86
N TYR A 3 11.84 19.35 4.00
CA TYR A 3 12.96 18.45 3.73
C TYR A 3 14.24 19.25 3.41
N SER A 4 15.40 18.73 3.82
CA SER A 4 16.67 19.35 3.42
C SER A 4 16.80 19.31 1.89
N LYS A 5 17.45 20.31 1.28
CA LYS A 5 17.65 20.32 -0.19
C LYS A 5 18.31 19.05 -0.73
N GLU A 6 19.16 18.42 0.08
CA GLU A 6 19.79 17.15 -0.28
C GLU A 6 18.77 16.00 -0.24
N THR A 7 17.95 15.94 0.81
CA THR A 7 16.87 14.96 0.92
C THR A 7 15.82 15.12 -0.18
N GLU A 8 15.39 16.36 -0.47
CA GLU A 8 14.47 16.67 -1.58
C GLU A 8 15.01 16.18 -2.92
N LYS A 9 16.31 16.40 -3.16
CA LYS A 9 16.98 15.93 -4.37
C LYS A 9 16.99 14.40 -4.45
N GLN A 10 17.32 13.71 -3.35
CA GLN A 10 17.30 12.25 -3.29
C GLN A 10 15.90 11.68 -3.52
N LEU A 11 14.88 12.25 -2.87
CA LEU A 11 13.48 11.87 -3.07
C LEU A 11 13.07 12.06 -4.53
N THR A 12 13.46 13.17 -5.15
CA THR A 12 13.18 13.46 -6.57
C THR A 12 13.84 12.46 -7.49
N GLU A 13 15.12 12.11 -7.25
CA GLU A 13 15.84 11.11 -8.03
C GLU A 13 15.20 9.71 -7.92
N LEU A 14 14.77 9.32 -6.71
CA LEU A 14 14.06 8.05 -6.47
C LEU A 14 12.69 8.02 -7.14
N PHE A 15 11.93 9.11 -7.06
CA PHE A 15 10.66 9.27 -7.76
C PHE A 15 10.84 9.08 -9.27
N TRP A 16 11.76 9.81 -9.90
CA TRP A 16 12.00 9.67 -11.33
C TRP A 16 12.56 8.31 -11.74
N LYS A 17 13.27 7.63 -10.84
CA LYS A 17 13.73 6.25 -11.06
C LYS A 17 12.56 5.27 -11.16
N ILE A 18 11.52 5.44 -10.34
CA ILE A 18 10.30 4.62 -10.39
C ILE A 18 9.48 5.01 -11.62
N GLU A 19 9.17 6.30 -11.76
CA GLU A 19 8.33 6.79 -12.86
C GLU A 19 8.94 6.54 -14.25
N GLY A 20 10.27 6.60 -14.37
CA GLY A 20 10.99 6.34 -15.62
C GLY A 20 10.94 4.87 -16.08
N ARG A 21 10.47 3.94 -15.24
CA ARG A 21 10.28 2.53 -15.61
C ARG A 21 8.89 2.21 -16.13
N LYS A 22 7.94 3.12 -15.95
CA LYS A 22 6.57 2.93 -16.44
C LYS A 22 6.57 2.79 -17.96
N GLU A 23 5.92 1.74 -18.45
CA GLU A 23 5.69 1.56 -19.89
C GLU A 23 4.65 2.58 -20.42
N HIS A 24 3.72 2.97 -19.56
CA HIS A 24 2.70 3.99 -19.82
C HIS A 24 2.24 4.64 -18.50
N GLU A 25 1.51 5.75 -18.57
CA GLU A 25 1.06 6.55 -17.42
C GLU A 25 0.40 5.72 -16.30
N TYR A 26 -0.45 4.77 -16.70
CA TYR A 26 -1.20 3.88 -15.80
C TYR A 26 -0.49 2.56 -15.45
N ALA A 27 0.80 2.41 -15.75
CA ALA A 27 1.52 1.18 -15.45
C ALA A 27 1.66 1.03 -13.93
N ALA A 28 1.27 -0.14 -13.41
CA ALA A 28 1.43 -0.49 -12.01
C ALA A 28 2.92 -0.57 -11.65
N ALA A 29 3.24 -0.33 -10.38
CA ALA A 29 4.59 -0.59 -9.89
C ALA A 29 4.90 -2.10 -9.95
N THR A 30 6.19 -2.42 -10.02
CA THR A 30 6.68 -3.82 -10.03
C THR A 30 7.69 -4.06 -8.93
N TYR A 31 8.05 -5.32 -8.65
CA TYR A 31 9.09 -5.67 -7.66
C TYR A 31 10.39 -4.86 -7.83
N LYS A 32 10.70 -4.42 -9.06
CA LYS A 32 11.89 -3.60 -9.37
C LYS A 32 11.88 -2.27 -8.62
N ASP A 33 10.70 -1.74 -8.31
CA ASP A 33 10.50 -0.41 -7.69
C ASP A 33 10.63 -0.46 -6.17
N VAL A 34 10.45 -1.63 -5.56
CA VAL A 34 10.46 -1.80 -4.11
C VAL A 34 11.75 -1.30 -3.44
N PRO A 35 12.97 -1.52 -3.98
CA PRO A 35 14.17 -0.95 -3.38
C PRO A 35 14.15 0.59 -3.32
N ALA A 36 13.58 1.26 -4.33
CA ALA A 36 13.46 2.71 -4.32
C ALA A 36 12.36 3.17 -3.34
N LEU A 37 11.24 2.45 -3.26
CA LEU A 37 10.19 2.71 -2.28
C LEU A 37 10.68 2.58 -0.85
N LYS A 38 11.46 1.53 -0.53
CA LYS A 38 12.06 1.33 0.80
C LYS A 38 13.01 2.48 1.17
N GLU A 39 13.76 2.99 0.20
CA GLU A 39 14.65 4.14 0.43
C GLU A 39 13.87 5.44 0.64
N ILE A 40 12.80 5.68 -0.11
CA ILE A 40 11.89 6.81 0.12
C ILE A 40 11.34 6.75 1.55
N VAL A 41 10.85 5.58 1.98
CA VAL A 41 10.33 5.38 3.35
C VAL A 41 11.40 5.69 4.40
N ARG A 42 12.63 5.19 4.23
CA ARG A 42 13.74 5.47 5.15
C ARG A 42 13.97 6.99 5.31
N LEU A 43 14.01 7.73 4.20
CA LEU A 43 14.22 9.18 4.21
C LEU A 43 13.08 9.93 4.93
N VAL A 44 11.83 9.52 4.70
CA VAL A 44 10.65 10.10 5.37
C VAL A 44 10.68 9.79 6.88
N GLU A 45 10.96 8.55 7.26
CA GLU A 45 11.02 8.13 8.68
C GLU A 45 12.14 8.85 9.44
N GLU A 46 13.31 9.03 8.82
CA GLU A 46 14.42 9.81 9.40
C GLU A 46 14.04 11.27 9.60
N GLN A 47 13.34 11.86 8.62
CA GLN A 47 12.85 13.23 8.72
C GLN A 47 11.81 13.38 9.86
N LEU A 48 10.87 12.46 9.96
CA LEU A 48 9.82 12.46 10.99
C LEU A 48 10.36 12.17 12.41
N ALA A 49 11.48 11.45 12.52
CA ALA A 49 12.14 11.20 13.80
C ALA A 49 12.88 12.43 14.37
N GLY A 50 13.15 13.43 13.54
CA GLY A 50 13.75 14.71 13.94
C GLY A 50 12.72 15.76 14.39
N ASP A 51 13.18 17.01 14.48
CA ASP A 51 12.31 18.16 14.77
C ASP A 51 11.35 18.41 13.59
N SER A 52 10.15 17.87 13.70
CA SER A 52 9.07 18.02 12.74
C SER A 52 8.31 19.31 12.97
N ASP A 53 8.05 20.08 11.91
CA ASP A 53 7.11 21.19 11.92
C ASP A 53 5.95 20.93 10.95
N GLU A 54 5.06 21.91 10.83
CA GLU A 54 3.91 21.88 9.93
C GLU A 54 4.28 21.43 8.50
N SER A 55 5.34 22.02 7.93
CA SER A 55 5.81 21.69 6.58
C SER A 55 6.31 20.26 6.49
N THR A 56 7.02 19.77 7.53
CA THR A 56 7.46 18.38 7.59
C THR A 56 6.29 17.42 7.46
N TYR A 57 5.21 17.67 8.20
CA TYR A 57 4.03 16.81 8.18
C TYR A 57 3.33 16.84 6.82
N VAL A 58 3.12 18.03 6.25
CA VAL A 58 2.49 18.20 4.93
C VAL A 58 3.28 17.44 3.86
N ASP A 59 4.60 17.65 3.79
CA ASP A 59 5.43 17.01 2.77
C ASP A 59 5.49 15.49 2.98
N SER A 60 5.58 15.04 4.23
CA SER A 60 5.62 13.60 4.56
C SER A 60 4.31 12.90 4.23
N ILE A 61 3.16 13.52 4.47
CA ILE A 61 1.85 12.99 4.07
C ILE A 61 1.80 12.78 2.56
N ALA A 62 2.25 13.76 1.78
CA ALA A 62 2.25 13.65 0.32
C ALA A 62 3.17 12.52 -0.19
N VAL A 63 4.40 12.43 0.34
CA VAL A 63 5.36 11.39 -0.04
C VAL A 63 4.87 10.00 0.38
N LEU A 64 4.33 9.86 1.60
CA LEU A 64 3.74 8.59 2.06
C LEU A 64 2.52 8.21 1.23
N GLY A 65 1.72 9.18 0.78
CA GLY A 65 0.60 8.94 -0.12
C GLY A 65 1.04 8.28 -1.42
N TYR A 66 2.14 8.78 -2.01
CA TYR A 66 2.75 8.14 -3.18
C TYR A 66 3.22 6.71 -2.84
N VAL A 67 3.95 6.52 -1.75
CA VAL A 67 4.44 5.20 -1.34
C VAL A 67 3.30 4.20 -1.14
N ALA A 68 2.24 4.59 -0.43
CA ALA A 68 1.10 3.74 -0.14
C ALA A 68 0.40 3.28 -1.42
N ASP A 69 0.15 4.21 -2.34
CA ASP A 69 -0.46 3.93 -3.65
C ASP A 69 0.41 3.00 -4.51
N ARG A 70 1.74 3.17 -4.48
CA ARG A 70 2.65 2.26 -5.19
C ARG A 70 2.60 0.84 -4.61
N TYR A 71 2.57 0.68 -3.29
CA TYR A 71 2.41 -0.63 -2.65
C TYR A 71 1.02 -1.24 -2.91
N ASP A 72 -0.04 -0.44 -2.98
CA ASP A 72 -1.38 -0.88 -3.40
C ASP A 72 -1.35 -1.44 -4.83
N SER A 73 -0.66 -0.77 -5.75
CA SER A 73 -0.52 -1.23 -7.14
C SER A 73 0.28 -2.53 -7.29
N LEU A 74 1.16 -2.83 -6.31
CA LEU A 74 1.88 -4.11 -6.19
C LEU A 74 1.04 -5.22 -5.54
N GLY A 75 -0.17 -4.91 -5.08
CA GLY A 75 -0.99 -5.83 -4.28
C GLY A 75 -0.44 -6.06 -2.86
N ARG A 76 0.46 -5.22 -2.35
CA ARG A 76 1.01 -5.30 -0.99
C ARG A 76 0.11 -4.57 0.01
N TYR A 77 -1.16 -4.98 0.07
CA TYR A 77 -2.19 -4.24 0.82
C TYR A 77 -1.92 -4.15 2.33
N ALA A 78 -1.21 -5.12 2.91
CA ALA A 78 -0.78 -5.04 4.30
C ALA A 78 0.24 -3.90 4.53
N VAL A 79 1.13 -3.67 3.56
CA VAL A 79 2.14 -2.62 3.60
C VAL A 79 1.51 -1.25 3.34
N SER A 80 0.65 -1.13 2.34
CA SER A 80 -0.04 0.13 2.05
C SER A 80 -0.99 0.52 3.19
N ALA A 81 -1.70 -0.43 3.82
CA ALA A 81 -2.54 -0.17 4.99
C ALA A 81 -1.75 0.47 6.14
N LYS A 82 -0.51 0.01 6.38
CA LYS A 82 0.40 0.63 7.37
C LYS A 82 0.63 2.10 7.05
N PHE A 83 0.93 2.43 5.79
CA PHE A 83 1.21 3.80 5.38
C PHE A 83 -0.03 4.68 5.34
N TYR A 84 -1.19 4.18 4.91
CA TYR A 84 -2.44 4.94 5.01
C TYR A 84 -2.82 5.24 6.46
N ASN A 85 -2.65 4.29 7.37
CA ASN A 85 -2.86 4.56 8.80
C ASN A 85 -1.89 5.63 9.34
N GLN A 86 -0.62 5.57 8.93
CA GLN A 86 0.36 6.58 9.27
C GLN A 86 -0.03 7.96 8.73
N ILE A 87 -0.46 8.05 7.46
CA ILE A 87 -0.95 9.30 6.85
C ILE A 87 -2.10 9.90 7.66
N LEU A 88 -3.12 9.12 8.02
CA LEU A 88 -4.25 9.59 8.81
C LEU A 88 -3.80 10.07 10.20
N THR A 89 -2.85 9.38 10.82
CA THR A 89 -2.29 9.79 12.12
C THR A 89 -1.49 11.09 12.02
N LEU A 90 -0.69 11.26 10.96
CA LEU A 90 0.05 12.50 10.71
C LEU A 90 -0.90 13.66 10.39
N ALA A 91 -1.94 13.43 9.60
CA ALA A 91 -2.97 14.42 9.31
C ALA A 91 -3.67 14.88 10.60
N LEU A 92 -3.97 13.94 11.52
CA LEU A 92 -4.59 14.27 12.80
C LEU A 92 -3.66 15.12 13.66
N THR A 93 -2.38 14.76 13.69
CA THR A 93 -1.32 15.51 14.39
C THR A 93 -1.21 16.93 13.82
N LEU A 94 -1.16 17.06 12.49
CA LEU A 94 -1.08 18.33 11.78
C LEU A 94 -2.26 19.25 12.13
N LYS A 95 -3.48 18.70 12.11
CA LYS A 95 -4.70 19.44 12.48
C LYS A 95 -4.69 19.86 13.95
N GLN A 96 -4.33 18.97 14.86
CA GLN A 96 -4.35 19.24 16.30
C GLN A 96 -3.28 20.26 16.73
N GLN A 97 -2.09 20.20 16.13
CA GLN A 97 -0.96 21.05 16.53
C GLN A 97 -0.96 22.41 15.81
N TYR A 98 -1.34 22.42 14.53
CA TYR A 98 -1.21 23.61 13.68
C TYR A 98 -2.55 24.16 13.18
N GLY A 99 -3.64 23.42 13.35
CA GLY A 99 -4.95 23.81 12.80
C GLY A 99 -5.04 23.64 11.28
N THR A 100 -4.11 22.89 10.69
CA THR A 100 -3.97 22.73 9.24
C THR A 100 -4.70 21.48 8.80
N ASP A 101 -5.69 21.66 7.92
CA ASP A 101 -6.43 20.56 7.30
C ASP A 101 -5.58 19.90 6.21
N THR A 102 -5.78 18.60 6.03
CA THR A 102 -5.10 17.81 5.00
C THR A 102 -6.03 17.62 3.80
N ASP A 103 -5.55 17.97 2.62
CA ASP A 103 -6.28 17.73 1.37
C ASP A 103 -6.47 16.23 1.10
N CYS A 104 -7.55 15.88 0.39
CA CYS A 104 -7.86 14.50 -0.04
C CYS A 104 -7.95 13.47 1.11
N ILE A 105 -8.27 13.91 2.32
CA ILE A 105 -8.33 13.03 3.50
C ILE A 105 -9.42 11.95 3.40
N ASP A 106 -10.49 12.24 2.64
CA ASP A 106 -11.53 11.29 2.27
C ASP A 106 -10.98 10.15 1.39
N GLY A 107 -10.12 10.48 0.43
CA GLY A 107 -9.41 9.52 -0.42
C GLY A 107 -8.47 8.62 0.38
N TYR A 108 -7.69 9.20 1.30
CA TYR A 108 -6.82 8.41 2.18
C TYR A 108 -7.60 7.49 3.12
N LEU A 109 -8.71 7.98 3.68
CA LEU A 109 -9.60 7.14 4.50
C LEU A 109 -10.17 5.98 3.69
N TYR A 110 -10.66 6.25 2.48
CA TYR A 110 -11.19 5.23 1.59
C TYR A 110 -10.14 4.14 1.28
N ALA A 111 -8.91 4.55 0.94
CA ALA A 111 -7.83 3.63 0.64
C ALA A 111 -7.37 2.84 1.88
N ALA A 112 -7.28 3.48 3.05
CA ALA A 112 -6.96 2.81 4.32
C ALA A 112 -7.95 1.69 4.64
N LEU A 113 -9.25 1.98 4.54
CA LEU A 113 -10.32 1.01 4.77
C LEU A 113 -10.26 -0.12 3.73
N GLN A 114 -9.96 0.20 2.48
CA GLN A 114 -9.83 -0.78 1.40
C GLN A 114 -8.67 -1.74 1.63
N ALA A 115 -7.47 -1.22 1.86
CA ALA A 115 -6.27 -2.02 2.06
C ALA A 115 -6.40 -2.91 3.30
N ARG A 116 -6.93 -2.37 4.40
CA ARG A 116 -7.13 -3.13 5.65
C ARG A 116 -8.18 -4.25 5.53
N ASN A 117 -9.23 -4.02 4.74
CA ASN A 117 -10.28 -5.03 4.51
C ASN A 117 -9.98 -5.98 3.34
N PHE A 118 -8.82 -5.86 2.69
CA PHE A 118 -8.49 -6.68 1.52
C PHE A 118 -8.42 -8.18 1.87
N TYR A 119 -7.77 -8.51 2.99
CA TYR A 119 -7.56 -9.89 3.43
C TYR A 119 -8.62 -10.39 4.42
N ILE A 120 -8.97 -9.55 5.39
CA ILE A 120 -9.83 -9.89 6.53
C ILE A 120 -10.88 -8.79 6.71
N ASP A 121 -12.08 -9.17 7.10
CA ASP A 121 -13.12 -8.21 7.45
C ASP A 121 -12.80 -7.55 8.78
N ASP A 122 -12.64 -6.23 8.76
CA ASP A 122 -12.34 -5.40 9.91
C ASP A 122 -13.28 -4.19 9.94
N ASP A 123 -13.91 -3.95 11.07
CA ASP A 123 -14.81 -2.82 11.25
C ASP A 123 -14.08 -1.47 11.33
N CYS A 124 -12.75 -1.49 11.51
CA CYS A 124 -11.84 -0.35 11.43
C CYS A 124 -12.22 0.81 12.38
N ASP A 125 -12.63 0.47 13.60
CA ASP A 125 -13.14 1.45 14.59
C ASP A 125 -12.11 2.53 14.94
N ASP A 126 -10.82 2.20 14.94
CA ASP A 126 -9.71 3.14 15.12
C ASP A 126 -9.59 4.13 13.96
N LEU A 127 -9.71 3.67 12.70
CA LEU A 127 -9.75 4.56 11.53
C LEU A 127 -11.00 5.43 11.55
N ALA A 128 -12.13 4.90 12.01
CA ALA A 128 -13.36 5.66 12.19
C ALA A 128 -13.17 6.81 13.21
N GLY A 129 -12.55 6.52 14.35
CA GLY A 129 -12.22 7.52 15.36
C GLY A 129 -11.35 8.65 14.79
N ILE A 130 -10.26 8.32 14.08
CA ILE A 130 -9.39 9.31 13.46
C ILE A 130 -10.15 10.13 12.41
N ALA A 131 -10.94 9.47 11.55
CA ALA A 131 -11.69 10.14 10.49
C ALA A 131 -12.66 11.20 11.03
N THR A 132 -13.39 10.89 12.11
CA THR A 132 -14.37 11.83 12.69
C THR A 132 -13.75 13.08 13.31
N GLU A 133 -12.45 13.04 13.63
CA GLU A 133 -11.70 14.22 14.08
C GLU A 133 -11.15 15.02 12.88
N LEU A 134 -10.88 14.35 11.76
CA LEU A 134 -10.29 14.95 10.57
C LEU A 134 -11.29 15.63 9.65
N MET A 135 -12.49 15.09 9.50
CA MET A 135 -13.53 15.59 8.59
C MET A 135 -14.91 15.65 9.26
N ASN A 136 -15.92 16.11 8.52
CA ASN A 136 -17.30 16.07 9.01
C ASN A 136 -17.71 14.62 9.35
N ALA A 137 -18.35 14.42 10.51
CA ALA A 137 -18.72 13.09 10.97
C ALA A 137 -19.68 12.36 10.00
N ASP A 138 -20.62 13.06 9.37
CA ASP A 138 -21.55 12.45 8.41
C ASP A 138 -20.80 11.95 7.17
N ASP A 139 -19.82 12.71 6.68
CA ASP A 139 -18.97 12.31 5.55
C ASP A 139 -18.06 11.12 5.91
N ALA A 140 -17.44 11.14 7.09
CA ALA A 140 -16.63 10.03 7.59
C ALA A 140 -17.47 8.74 7.66
N TRP A 141 -18.63 8.80 8.32
CA TRP A 141 -19.51 7.64 8.46
C TRP A 141 -20.09 7.17 7.13
N ARG A 142 -20.36 8.06 6.18
CA ARG A 142 -20.75 7.69 4.82
C ARG A 142 -19.67 6.83 4.17
N ILE A 143 -18.41 7.27 4.17
CA ILE A 143 -17.29 6.52 3.58
C ILE A 143 -17.09 5.16 4.27
N ILE A 144 -17.13 5.14 5.60
CA ILE A 144 -16.96 3.92 6.41
C ILE A 144 -18.06 2.91 6.10
N ASN A 145 -19.31 3.36 6.07
CA ASN A 145 -20.46 2.48 5.80
C ASN A 145 -20.45 1.96 4.36
N GLU A 146 -20.17 2.82 3.38
CA GLU A 146 -20.00 2.40 1.98
C GLU A 146 -18.94 1.30 1.85
N ARG A 147 -17.83 1.38 2.59
CA ARG A 147 -16.79 0.34 2.61
C ARG A 147 -17.22 -0.92 3.36
N LYS A 148 -17.91 -0.79 4.50
CA LYS A 148 -18.43 -1.95 5.27
C LYS A 148 -19.43 -2.77 4.46
N GLU A 149 -20.23 -2.12 3.61
CA GLU A 149 -21.17 -2.81 2.71
C GLU A 149 -20.46 -3.49 1.53
N ARG A 150 -19.36 -2.91 1.04
CA ARG A 150 -18.52 -3.48 -0.03
C ARG A 150 -17.50 -4.48 0.52
N ARG A 151 -18.00 -5.53 1.19
CA ARG A 151 -17.16 -6.66 1.65
C ARG A 151 -16.44 -7.29 0.46
N ARG A 152 -15.26 -7.88 0.72
CA ARG A 152 -14.42 -8.49 -0.33
C ARG A 152 -15.21 -9.56 -1.10
N SER A 153 -15.23 -9.44 -2.42
CA SER A 153 -15.91 -10.40 -3.31
C SER A 153 -15.06 -11.66 -3.53
N LEU A 154 -13.74 -11.53 -3.43
CA LEU A 154 -12.77 -12.61 -3.49
C LEU A 154 -12.11 -12.80 -2.13
N LYS A 155 -11.83 -14.06 -1.79
CA LYS A 155 -10.97 -14.43 -0.68
C LYS A 155 -9.51 -14.33 -1.13
N HIS A 156 -8.70 -13.72 -0.28
CA HIS A 156 -7.25 -13.65 -0.40
C HIS A 156 -6.63 -14.42 0.76
N ASP A 157 -5.42 -14.95 0.58
CA ASP A 157 -4.76 -15.72 1.63
C ASP A 157 -4.23 -14.73 2.70
N PRO A 158 -4.68 -14.81 3.96
CA PRO A 158 -4.16 -13.93 5.01
C PRO A 158 -2.66 -14.08 5.27
N ILE A 159 -2.03 -15.17 4.82
CA ILE A 159 -0.56 -15.32 4.90
C ILE A 159 0.17 -14.17 4.20
N GLU A 160 -0.44 -13.51 3.21
CA GLU A 160 0.13 -12.36 2.50
C GLU A 160 0.34 -11.13 3.41
N MET A 161 -0.27 -11.12 4.59
CA MET A 161 -0.08 -10.08 5.61
C MET A 161 1.12 -10.33 6.52
N THR A 162 1.70 -11.53 6.49
CA THR A 162 2.74 -11.95 7.42
C THR A 162 4.10 -11.35 7.07
N GLU A 163 4.94 -11.14 8.08
CA GLU A 163 6.29 -10.64 7.88
C GLU A 163 7.12 -11.62 7.05
N GLU A 164 6.91 -12.92 7.25
CA GLU A 164 7.58 -14.00 6.52
C GLU A 164 7.27 -13.93 5.01
N TYR A 165 5.99 -13.75 4.63
CA TYR A 165 5.62 -13.57 3.23
C TYR A 165 6.19 -12.29 2.64
N LEU A 166 6.02 -11.15 3.33
CA LEU A 166 6.45 -9.84 2.86
C LEU A 166 7.98 -9.74 2.72
N ALA A 167 8.74 -10.52 3.49
CA ALA A 167 10.20 -10.56 3.40
C ALA A 167 10.71 -11.16 2.09
N VAL A 168 9.96 -12.08 1.46
CA VAL A 168 10.44 -12.87 0.31
C VAL A 168 9.69 -12.61 -1.00
N ILE A 169 8.47 -12.05 -0.94
CA ILE A 169 7.60 -11.96 -2.12
C ILE A 169 8.20 -11.16 -3.29
N ASP A 170 9.00 -10.13 -3.03
CA ASP A 170 9.62 -9.34 -4.12
C ASP A 170 10.68 -10.15 -4.87
N GLU A 171 11.43 -11.01 -4.16
CA GLU A 171 12.39 -11.95 -4.77
C GLU A 171 11.63 -13.03 -5.56
N ILE A 172 10.53 -13.52 -5.00
CA ILE A 172 9.70 -14.55 -5.64
C ILE A 172 9.09 -14.00 -6.92
N GLU A 173 8.56 -12.78 -6.93
CA GLU A 173 8.05 -12.13 -8.14
C GLU A 173 9.12 -11.98 -9.22
N GLU A 174 10.36 -11.60 -8.83
CA GLU A 174 11.48 -11.58 -9.77
C GLU A 174 11.77 -12.97 -10.35
N LYS A 175 11.78 -14.01 -9.51
CA LYS A 175 12.01 -15.40 -9.91
C LYS A 175 10.90 -15.89 -10.84
N VAL A 176 9.63 -15.57 -10.54
CA VAL A 176 8.46 -15.90 -11.38
C VAL A 176 8.58 -15.24 -12.75
N GLU A 177 8.88 -13.94 -12.80
CA GLU A 177 8.98 -13.21 -14.07
C GLU A 177 10.10 -13.73 -14.96
N LYS A 178 11.21 -14.21 -14.38
CA LYS A 178 12.30 -14.87 -15.13
C LYS A 178 11.97 -16.31 -15.58
N SER A 179 11.01 -16.97 -14.92
CA SER A 179 10.73 -18.40 -15.14
C SER A 179 9.50 -18.65 -16.00
N ARG A 180 8.53 -17.72 -15.97
CA ARG A 180 7.26 -17.86 -16.70
C ARG A 180 7.51 -18.00 -18.20
N THR A 181 6.63 -18.75 -18.84
CA THR A 181 6.68 -19.00 -20.30
C THR A 181 5.42 -18.52 -21.03
N THR A 182 4.35 -18.26 -20.28
CA THR A 182 3.05 -17.82 -20.79
C THR A 182 2.83 -16.35 -20.51
N TYR A 183 2.33 -15.64 -21.53
CA TYR A 183 1.97 -14.22 -21.48
C TYR A 183 0.57 -14.02 -22.08
N GLY A 184 -0.16 -13.02 -21.57
CA GLY A 184 -1.55 -12.76 -21.97
C GLY A 184 -2.58 -13.58 -21.18
N HIS A 185 -3.74 -13.83 -21.78
CA HIS A 185 -4.86 -14.55 -21.14
C HIS A 185 -4.42 -15.93 -20.61
N GLY A 186 -4.86 -16.27 -19.40
CA GLY A 186 -4.54 -17.51 -18.71
C GLY A 186 -3.14 -17.56 -18.07
N SER A 187 -2.29 -16.53 -18.26
CA SER A 187 -0.96 -16.51 -17.64
C SER A 187 -0.99 -16.43 -16.11
N CYS A 188 -2.11 -15.98 -15.53
CA CYS A 188 -2.34 -15.93 -14.09
C CYS A 188 -2.16 -17.31 -13.42
N PHE A 189 -2.59 -18.41 -14.06
CA PHE A 189 -2.44 -19.74 -13.50
C PHE A 189 -0.98 -20.20 -13.41
N GLU A 190 -0.15 -19.89 -14.40
CA GLU A 190 1.28 -20.19 -14.35
C GLU A 190 1.97 -19.34 -13.28
N VAL A 191 1.66 -18.05 -13.23
CA VAL A 191 2.18 -17.13 -12.20
C VAL A 191 1.84 -17.64 -10.80
N TRP A 192 0.59 -18.02 -10.54
CA TRP A 192 0.19 -18.56 -9.24
C TRP A 192 0.86 -19.89 -8.91
N SER A 193 0.98 -20.79 -9.89
CA SER A 193 1.64 -22.09 -9.69
C SER A 193 3.12 -21.92 -9.34
N LEU A 194 3.83 -21.01 -10.03
CA LEU A 194 5.23 -20.71 -9.75
C LEU A 194 5.38 -20.01 -8.39
N THR A 195 4.56 -19.00 -8.12
CA THR A 195 4.55 -18.26 -6.84
C THR A 195 4.37 -19.23 -5.66
N LYS A 196 3.37 -20.11 -5.74
CA LYS A 196 3.12 -21.14 -4.72
C LYS A 196 4.30 -22.08 -4.53
N SER A 197 4.89 -22.55 -5.62
CA SER A 197 6.04 -23.47 -5.55
C SER A 197 7.26 -22.80 -4.91
N TYR A 198 7.54 -21.55 -5.26
CA TYR A 198 8.66 -20.80 -4.72
C TYR A 198 8.44 -20.38 -3.27
N LEU A 199 7.22 -19.99 -2.88
CA LEU A 199 6.88 -19.73 -1.47
C LEU A 199 7.08 -20.98 -0.61
N LEU A 200 6.74 -22.17 -1.13
CA LEU A 200 6.96 -23.42 -0.42
C LEU A 200 8.45 -23.73 -0.18
N GLU A 201 9.37 -23.27 -1.04
CA GLU A 201 10.83 -23.37 -0.80
C GLU A 201 11.27 -22.56 0.44
N HIS A 202 10.46 -21.60 0.87
CA HIS A 202 10.65 -20.80 2.09
C HIS A 202 9.75 -21.26 3.25
N ASP A 203 9.19 -22.48 3.19
CA ASP A 203 8.24 -23.02 4.18
C ASP A 203 6.94 -22.20 4.33
N ILE A 204 6.55 -21.46 3.28
CA ILE A 204 5.32 -20.66 3.26
C ILE A 204 4.24 -21.38 2.44
N GLU A 205 3.24 -21.93 3.12
CA GLU A 205 2.06 -22.54 2.49
C GLU A 205 1.05 -21.46 2.05
N TRP A 206 1.19 -20.99 0.81
CA TRP A 206 0.25 -20.02 0.21
C TRP A 206 -0.80 -20.71 -0.68
N HIS A 207 -2.05 -20.27 -0.57
CA HIS A 207 -3.16 -20.73 -1.40
C HIS A 207 -3.43 -19.74 -2.54
N THR A 208 -3.56 -20.28 -3.75
CA THR A 208 -3.85 -19.48 -4.93
C THR A 208 -5.26 -18.88 -4.89
N PRO A 209 -5.53 -17.79 -5.62
CA PRO A 209 -6.87 -17.25 -5.77
C PRO A 209 -7.91 -18.29 -6.23
N ALA A 210 -7.53 -19.20 -7.14
CA ALA A 210 -8.41 -20.26 -7.64
C ALA A 210 -8.76 -21.31 -6.57
N GLU A 211 -7.83 -21.65 -5.69
CA GLU A 211 -8.07 -22.58 -4.57
C GLU A 211 -8.99 -21.98 -3.52
N LEU A 212 -8.81 -20.69 -3.20
CA LEU A 212 -9.63 -19.98 -2.22
C LEU A 212 -11.04 -19.65 -2.74
N ASN A 213 -11.18 -19.51 -4.06
CA ASN A 213 -12.41 -19.08 -4.73
C ASN A 213 -12.86 -20.08 -5.80
N PRO A 214 -13.19 -21.33 -5.43
CA PRO A 214 -13.46 -22.41 -6.40
C PRO A 214 -14.72 -22.24 -7.25
N ARG A 215 -15.51 -21.19 -6.97
CA ARG A 215 -16.74 -20.83 -7.71
C ARG A 215 -16.55 -19.65 -8.66
N VAL A 216 -15.34 -19.10 -8.71
CA VAL A 216 -14.99 -17.99 -9.59
C VAL A 216 -14.22 -18.55 -10.78
N LEU A 217 -14.64 -18.14 -11.98
CA LEU A 217 -13.89 -18.43 -13.18
C LEU A 217 -12.84 -17.33 -13.34
N PHE A 218 -11.58 -17.70 -13.23
CA PHE A 218 -10.45 -16.81 -13.54
C PHE A 218 -10.02 -17.04 -14.99
N ASP A 219 -9.72 -15.96 -15.70
CA ASP A 219 -9.25 -15.95 -17.09
C ASP A 219 -7.89 -15.23 -17.26
#